data_AF-A0A6C0KP43-F1
#
_entry.id   AF-A0A6C0KP43-F1
#
_cell.length_a   1.000
_cell.length_b   1.000
_cell.length_c   1.000
_cell.angle_alpha   90.00
_cell.angle_beta   90.00
_cell.angle_gamma   90.00
#
_symmetry.space_group_name_H-M   'P 1'
#
loop_
_entity.id
_entity.type
_entity.pdbx_description
1 polymer ?
#
loop_
_entity_poly.entity_id
_entity_poly.type
_entity_poly.pdbx_seq_one_letter_code
_entity_poly.pdbx_strand_id
1 'polypeptide(L)'
;MANNSDSNVIISSSSNDIEWTNEHEQILVEWADKAMCYRWLHSRSHFMFSSLNAWYTIPVIVISTLTGTANFAQERVPIDYQNYFVMIVGGFNILAGIITTIQQFLKITQLNESHRVASIAWDKFYRNIRIELAKHPDERMNVTQMIKMCKEEFDRLMETSPTIPDKIIKAFKNEFSNLNENDNTIPKIIKPEICDVLISTELSRNPWASEENKNKKLNLQISKEKQNYEIIYNFKRTFFNLNNREALESEIVDNLKDKIDTSIIIKVLEKINKNENDIESTISQNNQINLF
;
A
#
# COMPACT_ATOMS: atom_id res chain seq x y z
N MET A 1 58.86 -15.73 5.03
CA MET A 1 58.47 -15.53 6.44
C MET A 1 57.81 -14.17 6.57
N ALA A 2 56.48 -14.15 6.61
CA ALA A 2 55.69 -13.03 7.13
C ALA A 2 54.26 -13.54 7.32
N ASN A 3 53.94 -13.90 8.57
CA ASN A 3 52.59 -14.06 9.08
C ASN A 3 51.97 -12.68 9.27
N ASN A 4 50.73 -12.48 8.84
CA ASN A 4 49.74 -11.60 9.46
C ASN A 4 48.39 -11.90 8.80
N SER A 5 47.58 -12.75 9.42
CA SER A 5 46.65 -12.41 10.51
C SER A 5 45.33 -11.88 9.96
N ASP A 6 44.34 -12.75 10.11
CA ASP A 6 42.92 -12.54 9.97
C ASP A 6 42.49 -11.18 10.50
N SER A 7 41.71 -10.45 9.70
CA SER A 7 40.90 -9.35 10.21
C SER A 7 39.59 -9.24 9.44
N ASN A 8 38.55 -9.68 10.14
CA ASN A 8 37.21 -9.11 10.17
C ASN A 8 36.31 -9.31 8.95
N VAL A 9 35.79 -10.54 8.92
CA VAL A 9 34.35 -10.81 8.81
C VAL A 9 33.55 -9.71 9.52
N ILE A 10 32.98 -8.77 8.75
CA ILE A 10 31.87 -7.93 9.21
C ILE A 10 30.61 -8.75 8.96
N ILE A 11 30.26 -9.59 9.95
CA ILE A 11 28.89 -10.03 10.14
C ILE A 11 28.10 -8.78 10.52
N SER A 12 27.36 -8.23 9.56
CA SER A 12 26.27 -7.30 9.83
C SER A 12 25.12 -8.09 10.48
N SER A 13 25.22 -8.32 11.78
CA SER A 13 24.11 -8.82 12.58
C SER A 13 23.24 -7.64 13.03
N SER A 14 21.92 -7.89 13.06
CA SER A 14 20.82 -7.03 13.54
C SER A 14 20.18 -6.04 12.55
N SER A 15 19.57 -6.54 11.48
CA SER A 15 18.23 -6.03 11.15
C SER A 15 17.30 -6.48 12.28
N ASN A 16 16.99 -5.58 13.21
CA ASN A 16 15.81 -5.76 14.04
C ASN A 16 14.62 -5.79 13.06
N ASP A 17 14.17 -6.99 12.70
CA ASP A 17 12.95 -7.16 11.91
C ASP A 17 11.79 -6.72 12.80
N ILE A 18 11.48 -5.42 12.70
CA ILE A 18 10.32 -4.83 13.36
C ILE A 18 9.10 -5.51 12.76
N GLU A 19 8.36 -6.22 13.61
CA GLU A 19 7.12 -6.85 13.22
C GLU A 19 6.07 -5.79 12.85
N TRP A 20 5.19 -6.13 11.92
CA TRP A 20 4.06 -5.29 11.56
C TRP A 20 3.16 -5.07 12.78
N THR A 21 2.74 -3.82 12.99
CA THR A 21 1.78 -3.45 14.04
C THR A 21 0.62 -2.68 13.41
N ASN A 22 -0.50 -2.60 14.13
CA ASN A 22 -1.70 -1.91 13.64
C ASN A 22 -1.46 -0.41 13.42
N GLU A 23 -0.59 0.22 14.22
CA GLU A 23 -0.25 1.63 14.10
C GLU A 23 0.47 1.91 12.78
N HIS A 24 1.39 1.02 12.37
CA HIS A 24 2.07 1.11 11.09
C HIS A 24 1.08 1.01 9.91
N GLU A 25 0.10 0.10 10.01
CA GLU A 25 -0.93 -0.04 8.98
C GLU A 25 -1.85 1.18 8.93
N GLN A 26 -2.22 1.75 10.08
CA GLN A 26 -3.05 2.94 10.15
C GLN A 26 -2.41 4.12 9.43
N ILE A 27 -1.10 4.35 9.60
CA ILE A 27 -0.36 5.39 8.88
C ILE A 27 -0.48 5.19 7.36
N LEU A 28 -0.32 3.95 6.89
CA LEU A 28 -0.44 3.62 5.46
C LEU A 28 -1.87 3.80 4.95
N VAL A 29 -2.88 3.43 5.73
CA VAL A 29 -4.30 3.65 5.40
C VAL A 29 -4.58 5.14 5.26
N GLU A 30 -4.12 5.97 6.20
CA GLU A 30 -4.29 7.43 6.12
C GLU A 30 -3.64 8.02 4.87
N TRP A 31 -2.44 7.56 4.50
CA TRP A 31 -1.77 8.01 3.27
C TRP A 31 -2.48 7.54 2.01
N ALA A 32 -2.99 6.31 2.00
CA ALA A 32 -3.77 5.78 0.89
C ALA A 32 -5.09 6.55 0.70
N ASP A 33 -5.81 6.84 1.78
CA ASP A 33 -7.08 7.59 1.72
C ASP A 33 -6.85 9.04 1.26
N LYS A 34 -5.78 9.70 1.75
CA LYS A 34 -5.36 11.02 1.26
C LYS A 34 -5.00 10.97 -0.23
N ALA A 35 -4.26 9.96 -0.67
CA ALA A 35 -3.90 9.78 -2.07
C ALA A 35 -5.12 9.57 -2.98
N MET A 36 -6.14 8.84 -2.49
CA MET A 36 -7.41 8.66 -3.21
C MET A 36 -8.13 10.01 -3.41
N CYS A 37 -8.14 10.85 -2.38
CA CYS A 37 -8.70 12.21 -2.48
C CYS A 37 -7.92 13.07 -3.48
N TYR A 38 -6.58 13.06 -3.43
CA TYR A 38 -5.75 13.82 -4.36
C TYR A 38 -5.92 13.34 -5.80
N ARG A 39 -5.96 12.02 -6.04
CA ARG A 39 -6.29 11.46 -7.36
C ARG A 39 -7.59 12.03 -7.88
N TRP A 40 -8.65 12.04 -7.08
CA TRP A 40 -9.95 12.58 -7.49
C TRP A 40 -9.84 14.07 -7.86
N LEU A 41 -9.18 14.87 -7.03
CA LEU A 41 -9.00 16.31 -7.26
C LEU A 41 -8.22 16.58 -8.55
N HIS A 42 -7.13 15.85 -8.80
CA HIS A 42 -6.33 15.98 -10.02
C HIS A 42 -7.08 15.49 -11.27
N SER A 43 -7.81 14.38 -11.17
CA SER A 43 -8.64 13.87 -12.27
C SER A 43 -9.71 14.88 -12.69
N ARG A 44 -10.42 15.47 -11.71
CA ARG A 44 -11.45 16.47 -11.97
C ARG A 44 -10.86 17.76 -12.55
N SER A 45 -9.69 18.17 -12.07
CA SER A 45 -8.94 19.31 -12.60
C SER A 45 -8.50 19.06 -14.04
N HIS A 46 -8.01 17.86 -14.36
CA HIS A 46 -7.66 17.45 -15.72
C HIS A 46 -8.88 17.58 -16.66
N PHE A 47 -10.05 17.08 -16.26
CA PHE A 47 -11.26 17.22 -17.08
C PHE A 47 -11.63 18.69 -17.35
N MET A 48 -11.51 19.55 -16.33
CA MET A 48 -11.75 20.99 -16.47
C MET A 48 -10.77 21.64 -17.46
N PHE A 49 -9.47 21.39 -17.30
CA PHE A 49 -8.45 21.98 -18.15
C PHE A 49 -8.47 21.41 -19.57
N SER A 50 -8.85 20.14 -19.75
CA SER A 50 -9.05 19.53 -21.08
C SER A 50 -10.18 20.22 -21.83
N SER A 51 -11.32 20.44 -21.16
CA SER A 51 -12.46 21.18 -21.72
C SER A 51 -12.09 22.62 -22.07
N LEU A 52 -11.35 23.29 -21.18
CA LEU A 52 -10.88 24.65 -21.40
C LEU A 52 -9.90 24.71 -22.58
N ASN A 53 -8.96 23.78 -22.66
CA ASN A 53 -8.00 23.69 -23.76
C ASN A 53 -8.71 23.56 -25.11
N ALA A 54 -9.73 22.69 -25.20
CA ALA A 54 -10.53 22.54 -26.40
C ALA A 54 -11.28 23.84 -26.75
N TRP A 55 -11.83 24.53 -25.75
CA TRP A 55 -12.56 25.78 -25.94
C TRP A 55 -11.69 26.95 -26.44
N TYR A 56 -10.41 27.01 -26.07
CA TYR A 56 -9.46 27.98 -26.64
C TYR A 56 -8.96 27.56 -28.03
N THR A 57 -8.64 26.27 -28.20
CA THR A 57 -7.95 25.77 -29.40
C THR A 57 -8.87 25.70 -30.62
N ILE A 58 -10.11 25.21 -30.45
CA ILE A 58 -11.03 24.99 -31.58
C ILE A 58 -11.38 26.32 -32.30
N PRO A 59 -11.77 27.41 -31.61
CA PRO A 59 -12.04 28.68 -32.28
C PRO A 59 -10.82 29.24 -33.01
N VAL A 60 -9.62 29.11 -32.42
CA VAL A 60 -8.37 29.54 -33.07
C VAL A 60 -8.12 28.75 -34.36
N ILE A 61 -8.32 27.43 -34.36
CA ILE A 61 -8.17 26.60 -35.57
C ILE A 61 -9.15 27.04 -36.66
N VAL A 62 -10.42 27.24 -36.31
CA VAL A 62 -11.46 27.66 -37.26
C VAL A 62 -11.14 29.02 -37.83
N ILE A 63 -10.82 30.01 -36.98
CA ILE A 63 -10.46 31.36 -37.43
C ILE A 63 -9.23 31.29 -38.34
N SER A 64 -8.17 30.59 -37.92
CA SER A 64 -6.90 30.53 -38.67
C SER A 64 -7.06 29.83 -40.02
N THR A 65 -7.92 28.82 -40.10
CA THR A 65 -8.20 28.12 -41.36
C THR A 65 -9.02 29.00 -42.30
N LEU A 66 -10.07 29.66 -41.79
CA LEU A 66 -10.89 30.59 -42.56
C LEU A 66 -10.09 31.79 -43.05
N THR A 67 -9.29 32.42 -42.19
CA THR A 67 -8.44 33.55 -42.57
C THR A 67 -7.31 33.14 -43.50
N GLY A 68 -6.75 31.94 -43.32
CA GLY A 68 -5.79 31.34 -44.24
C GLY A 68 -6.35 31.23 -45.65
N THR A 69 -7.54 30.63 -45.81
CA THR A 69 -8.23 30.56 -47.11
C THR A 69 -8.64 31.95 -47.62
N ALA A 70 -9.08 32.84 -46.74
CA ALA A 70 -9.49 34.20 -47.11
C ALA A 70 -8.34 35.01 -47.72
N ASN A 71 -7.13 34.89 -47.17
CA ASN A 71 -5.93 35.51 -47.74
C ASN A 71 -5.66 35.04 -49.19
N PHE A 72 -5.82 33.74 -49.47
CA PHE A 72 -5.67 33.22 -50.84
C PHE A 72 -6.79 33.68 -51.79
N ALA A 73 -7.99 33.95 -51.27
CA ALA A 73 -9.14 34.37 -52.06
C ALA A 73 -9.21 35.90 -52.24
N GLN A 74 -8.34 36.67 -51.60
CA GLN A 74 -8.37 38.13 -51.58
C GLN A 74 -8.38 38.76 -52.98
N GLU A 75 -7.55 38.24 -53.90
CA GLU A 75 -7.45 38.75 -55.28
C GLU A 75 -8.73 38.55 -56.09
N ARG A 76 -9.63 37.65 -55.65
CA ARG A 76 -10.92 37.38 -56.32
C ARG A 76 -12.03 38.33 -55.87
N VAL A 77 -11.79 39.16 -54.86
CA VAL A 77 -12.74 40.15 -54.37
C VAL A 77 -12.69 41.40 -55.26
N PRO A 78 -13.82 42.03 -55.63
CA PRO A 78 -13.83 43.28 -56.39
C PRO A 78 -13.02 44.39 -55.74
N ILE A 79 -12.32 45.19 -56.55
CA ILE A 79 -11.36 46.22 -56.11
C ILE A 79 -11.96 47.20 -55.08
N ASP A 80 -13.23 47.57 -55.24
CA ASP A 80 -13.92 48.50 -54.33
C ASP A 80 -14.05 47.96 -52.89
N TYR A 81 -14.07 46.63 -52.71
CA TYR A 81 -14.23 45.97 -51.41
C TYR A 81 -12.95 45.33 -50.86
N GLN A 82 -11.86 45.27 -51.65
CA GLN A 82 -10.62 44.60 -51.24
C GLN A 82 -10.03 45.18 -49.95
N ASN A 83 -9.99 46.50 -49.80
CA ASN A 83 -9.43 47.13 -48.59
C ASN A 83 -10.23 46.75 -47.31
N TYR A 84 -11.56 46.74 -47.40
CA TYR A 84 -12.40 46.32 -46.27
C TYR A 84 -12.23 44.82 -45.96
N PHE A 85 -12.13 43.99 -46.99
CA PHE A 85 -11.89 42.56 -46.84
C PHE A 85 -10.57 42.28 -46.12
N VAL A 86 -9.47 42.93 -46.55
CA VAL A 86 -8.15 42.81 -45.91
C VAL A 86 -8.19 43.23 -44.45
N MET A 87 -8.88 44.33 -44.13
CA MET A 87 -9.00 44.82 -42.75
C MET A 87 -9.74 43.81 -41.86
N ILE A 88 -10.82 43.20 -42.35
CA ILE A 88 -11.58 42.18 -41.60
C ILE A 88 -10.73 40.92 -41.37
N VAL A 89 -10.07 40.41 -42.42
CA VAL A 89 -9.22 39.21 -42.31
C VAL A 89 -8.03 39.46 -41.37
N GLY A 90 -7.41 40.65 -41.47
CA GLY A 90 -6.37 41.09 -40.55
C GLY A 90 -6.85 41.17 -39.10
N GLY A 91 -8.06 41.68 -38.87
CA GLY A 91 -8.69 41.72 -37.54
C GLY A 91 -8.87 40.34 -36.91
N PHE A 92 -9.37 39.37 -37.68
CA PHE A 92 -9.51 37.98 -37.21
C PHE A 92 -8.16 37.31 -36.92
N ASN A 93 -7.12 37.60 -37.71
CA ASN A 93 -5.77 37.10 -37.44
C ASN A 93 -5.20 37.64 -36.11
N ILE A 94 -5.41 38.94 -35.84
CA ILE A 94 -5.01 39.55 -34.56
C ILE A 94 -5.79 38.91 -33.41
N LEU A 95 -7.10 38.72 -33.57
CA LEU A 95 -7.94 38.07 -32.56
C LEU A 95 -7.47 36.63 -32.26
N ALA A 96 -7.22 35.82 -33.29
CA ALA A 96 -6.68 34.47 -33.13
C ALA A 96 -5.31 34.47 -32.42
N GLY A 97 -4.45 35.43 -32.76
CA GLY A 97 -3.16 35.65 -32.09
C GLY A 97 -3.32 35.96 -30.61
N ILE A 98 -4.22 36.89 -30.24
CA ILE A 98 -4.50 37.26 -28.85
C ILE A 98 -5.05 36.07 -28.06
N ILE A 99 -5.99 35.31 -28.62
CA ILE A 99 -6.53 34.12 -27.94
C ILE A 99 -5.41 33.09 -27.70
N THR A 100 -4.54 32.89 -28.69
CA THR A 100 -3.41 31.96 -28.58
C THR A 100 -2.40 32.40 -27.53
N THR A 101 -2.04 33.69 -27.49
CA THR A 101 -1.08 34.20 -26.49
C THR A 101 -1.65 34.14 -25.07
N ILE A 102 -2.95 34.40 -24.89
CA ILE A 102 -3.62 34.22 -23.60
C ILE A 102 -3.61 32.74 -23.17
N GLN A 103 -3.92 31.81 -24.08
CA GLN A 103 -3.87 30.37 -23.81
C GLN A 103 -2.47 29.92 -23.36
N GLN A 104 -1.43 30.39 -24.04
CA GLN A 104 -0.04 30.10 -23.70
C GLN A 104 0.37 30.72 -22.36
N PHE A 105 0.00 31.97 -22.10
CA PHE A 105 0.27 32.67 -20.85
C PHE A 105 -0.38 31.95 -19.65
N LEU A 106 -1.63 31.51 -19.79
CA LEU A 106 -2.36 30.74 -18.78
C LEU A 106 -1.87 29.28 -18.66
N LYS A 107 -0.96 28.84 -19.53
CA LYS A 107 -0.36 27.48 -19.52
C LYS A 107 -1.41 26.36 -19.50
N ILE A 108 -2.55 26.56 -20.16
CA ILE A 108 -3.71 25.65 -20.08
C ILE A 108 -3.33 24.22 -20.47
N THR A 109 -2.59 24.04 -21.58
CA THR A 109 -2.15 22.72 -22.05
C THR A 109 -1.16 22.05 -21.09
N GLN A 110 -0.24 22.83 -20.52
CA GLN A 110 0.76 22.31 -19.57
C GLN A 110 0.08 21.87 -18.27
N LEU A 111 -0.78 22.72 -17.69
CA LEU A 111 -1.56 22.40 -16.49
C LEU A 111 -2.45 21.18 -16.70
N ASN A 112 -3.11 21.08 -17.86
CA ASN A 112 -3.93 19.92 -18.21
C ASN A 112 -3.16 18.61 -18.11
N GLU A 113 -1.96 18.57 -18.68
CA GLU A 113 -1.09 17.39 -18.66
C GLU A 113 -0.50 17.14 -17.27
N SER A 114 -0.07 18.19 -16.56
CA SER A 114 0.42 18.06 -15.19
C SER A 114 -0.63 17.47 -14.25
N HIS A 115 -1.90 17.89 -14.35
CA HIS A 115 -2.99 17.28 -13.58
C HIS A 115 -3.26 15.83 -13.99
N ARG A 116 -3.15 15.49 -15.28
CA ARG A 116 -3.27 14.10 -15.76
C ARG A 116 -2.21 13.19 -15.14
N VAL A 117 -0.95 13.62 -15.21
CA VAL A 117 0.21 12.88 -14.69
C VAL A 117 0.11 12.74 -13.17
N ALA A 118 -0.22 13.81 -12.45
CA ALA A 118 -0.41 13.76 -11.01
C ALA A 118 -1.53 12.79 -10.61
N SER A 119 -2.67 12.81 -11.31
CA SER A 119 -3.77 11.86 -11.05
C SER A 119 -3.33 10.40 -11.18
N ILE A 120 -2.55 10.07 -12.21
CA ILE A 120 -2.04 8.71 -12.43
C ILE A 120 -1.03 8.32 -11.37
N ALA A 121 -0.16 9.26 -10.97
CA ALA A 121 0.87 9.00 -9.97
C ALA A 121 0.27 8.76 -8.56
N TRP A 122 -0.70 9.59 -8.15
CA TRP A 122 -1.48 9.38 -6.93
C TRP A 122 -2.25 8.06 -6.93
N ASP A 123 -2.84 7.71 -8.06
CA ASP A 123 -3.53 6.42 -8.24
C ASP A 123 -2.59 5.22 -8.09
N LYS A 124 -1.39 5.29 -8.68
CA LYS A 124 -0.37 4.25 -8.55
C LYS A 124 0.08 4.10 -7.09
N PHE A 125 0.32 5.21 -6.40
CA PHE A 125 0.69 5.21 -4.98
C PHE A 125 -0.38 4.56 -4.10
N TYR A 126 -1.64 4.96 -4.28
CA TYR A 126 -2.79 4.36 -3.60
C TYR A 126 -2.89 2.84 -3.83
N ARG A 127 -2.81 2.40 -5.09
CA ARG A 127 -2.90 0.98 -5.43
C ARG A 127 -1.76 0.17 -4.84
N ASN A 128 -0.54 0.70 -4.82
CA ASN A 128 0.60 0.03 -4.21
C ASN A 128 0.39 -0.22 -2.71
N ILE A 129 -0.06 0.79 -1.97
CA ILE A 129 -0.34 0.65 -0.53
C ILE A 129 -1.48 -0.35 -0.30
N ARG A 130 -2.57 -0.23 -1.07
CA ARG A 130 -3.73 -1.12 -0.92
C ARG A 130 -3.38 -2.59 -1.17
N ILE A 131 -2.58 -2.87 -2.20
CA ILE A 131 -2.13 -4.25 -2.49
C ILE A 131 -1.30 -4.79 -1.33
N GLU A 132 -0.41 -3.97 -0.76
CA GLU A 132 0.46 -4.42 0.32
C GLU A 132 -0.30 -4.64 1.63
N LEU A 133 -1.27 -3.79 1.95
CA LEU A 133 -2.18 -3.97 3.10
C LEU A 133 -3.13 -5.17 2.94
N ALA A 134 -3.43 -5.60 1.71
CA ALA A 134 -4.26 -6.77 1.45
C ALA A 134 -3.50 -8.10 1.69
N LYS A 135 -2.17 -8.11 1.59
CA LYS A 135 -1.34 -9.29 1.87
C LYS A 135 -1.29 -9.61 3.35
N HIS A 136 -0.95 -10.86 3.69
CA HIS A 136 -0.62 -11.24 5.06
C HIS A 136 0.72 -10.61 5.48
N PRO A 137 0.90 -10.13 6.72
CA PRO A 137 2.15 -9.47 7.17
C PRO A 137 3.43 -10.26 6.88
N ASP A 138 3.37 -11.59 7.02
CA ASP A 138 4.51 -12.50 6.77
C ASP A 138 4.97 -12.52 5.30
N GLU A 139 4.12 -12.11 4.35
CA GLU A 139 4.41 -12.07 2.91
C GLU A 139 4.78 -10.66 2.42
N ARG A 140 4.76 -9.67 3.30
CA ARG A 140 5.03 -8.26 2.97
C ARG A 140 6.52 -7.96 3.05
N MET A 141 6.92 -6.86 2.42
CA MET A 141 8.23 -6.27 2.67
C MET A 141 8.37 -5.78 4.12
N ASN A 142 9.62 -5.56 4.55
CA ASN A 142 9.91 -5.01 5.88
C ASN A 142 9.18 -3.68 6.11
N VAL A 143 8.55 -3.53 7.27
CA VAL A 143 7.71 -2.37 7.62
C VAL A 143 8.45 -1.04 7.53
N THR A 144 9.72 -1.01 7.98
CA THR A 144 10.54 0.21 7.97
C THR A 144 10.82 0.65 6.54
N GLN A 145 11.12 -0.31 5.66
CA GLN A 145 11.35 -0.06 4.25
C GLN A 145 10.08 0.45 3.57
N MET A 146 8.93 -0.17 3.85
CA MET A 146 7.63 0.23 3.29
C MET A 146 7.26 1.66 3.69
N ILE A 147 7.34 1.99 4.98
CA ILE A 147 7.01 3.33 5.48
C ILE A 147 7.95 4.38 4.89
N LYS A 148 9.26 4.10 4.85
CA LYS A 148 10.24 5.02 4.25
C LYS A 148 9.94 5.27 2.77
N MET A 149 9.71 4.21 1.99
CA MET A 149 9.39 4.31 0.57
C MET A 149 8.09 5.08 0.34
N CYS A 150 7.05 4.81 1.14
CA CYS A 150 5.78 5.50 1.02
C CYS A 150 5.88 6.97 1.42
N LYS A 151 6.66 7.29 2.45
CA LYS A 151 6.90 8.68 2.87
C LYS A 151 7.62 9.47 1.77
N GLU A 152 8.74 8.95 1.26
CA GLU A 152 9.52 9.59 0.20
C GLU A 152 8.68 9.82 -1.06
N GLU A 153 7.86 8.83 -1.45
CA GLU A 153 6.97 8.96 -2.59
C GLU A 153 5.84 9.95 -2.34
N PHE A 154 5.26 9.97 -1.13
CA PHE A 154 4.22 10.94 -0.75
C PHE A 154 4.76 12.38 -0.81
N ASP A 155 5.93 12.62 -0.21
CA ASP A 155 6.59 13.94 -0.22
C ASP A 155 6.90 14.37 -1.67
N ARG A 156 7.43 13.45 -2.49
CA ARG A 156 7.67 13.69 -3.93
C ARG A 156 6.39 14.06 -4.67
N LEU A 157 5.29 13.35 -4.41
CA LEU A 157 4.00 13.62 -5.06
C LEU A 157 3.44 14.97 -4.61
N MET A 158 3.59 15.34 -3.34
CA MET A 158 3.18 16.66 -2.85
C MET A 158 3.98 17.80 -3.48
N GLU A 159 5.30 17.63 -3.67
CA GLU A 159 6.17 18.64 -4.27
C GLU A 159 5.96 18.80 -5.79
N THR A 160 5.69 17.70 -6.49
CA THR A 160 5.57 17.69 -7.95
C THR A 160 4.14 17.93 -8.45
N SER A 161 3.14 17.82 -7.58
CA SER A 161 1.74 18.01 -7.96
C SER A 161 1.41 19.49 -8.24
N PRO A 162 0.69 19.80 -9.33
CA PRO A 162 0.24 21.15 -9.60
C PRO A 162 -0.80 21.61 -8.59
N THR A 163 -0.92 22.92 -8.39
CA THR A 163 -1.92 23.53 -7.50
C THR A 163 -3.34 23.23 -7.97
N ILE A 164 -4.20 22.81 -7.05
CA ILE A 164 -5.60 22.45 -7.36
C ILE A 164 -6.46 23.71 -7.38
N PRO A 165 -7.31 23.92 -8.41
CA PRO A 165 -8.20 25.07 -8.46
C PRO A 165 -9.27 25.06 -7.36
N ASP A 166 -9.55 26.21 -6.75
CA ASP A 166 -10.56 26.35 -5.68
C ASP A 166 -11.95 25.85 -6.07
N LYS A 167 -12.32 26.00 -7.35
CA LYS A 167 -13.59 25.50 -7.89
C LYS A 167 -13.72 23.99 -7.70
N ILE A 168 -12.63 23.25 -7.89
CA ILE A 168 -12.59 21.80 -7.72
C ILE A 168 -12.60 21.42 -6.25
N ILE A 169 -11.89 22.16 -5.40
CA ILE A 169 -11.92 21.95 -3.93
C ILE A 169 -13.34 22.16 -3.39
N LYS A 170 -14.05 23.19 -3.86
CA LYS A 170 -15.46 23.41 -3.51
C LYS A 170 -16.37 22.28 -4.02
N ALA A 171 -16.15 21.82 -5.26
CA ALA A 171 -16.89 20.68 -5.81
C ALA A 171 -16.69 19.42 -4.96
N PHE A 172 -15.44 19.13 -4.58
CA PHE A 172 -15.11 18.03 -3.68
C PHE A 172 -15.85 18.15 -2.35
N LYS A 173 -15.75 19.30 -1.68
CA LYS A 173 -16.44 19.53 -0.41
C LYS A 173 -17.95 19.31 -0.54
N ASN A 174 -18.57 19.78 -1.62
CA ASN A 174 -20.00 19.60 -1.84
C ASN A 174 -20.38 18.14 -2.08
N GLU A 175 -19.60 17.41 -2.88
CA GLU A 175 -19.85 16.02 -3.25
C GLU A 175 -19.64 15.06 -2.07
N PHE A 176 -18.63 15.34 -1.23
CA PHE A 176 -18.26 14.49 -0.10
C PHE A 176 -18.78 14.97 1.27
N SER A 177 -19.37 16.17 1.38
CA SER A 177 -19.99 16.65 2.64
C SER A 177 -21.19 15.81 3.07
N ASN A 178 -21.97 15.30 2.12
CA ASN A 178 -23.19 14.53 2.40
C ASN A 178 -22.93 13.05 2.73
N LEU A 179 -21.71 12.54 2.49
CA LEU A 179 -21.35 11.14 2.78
C LEU A 179 -21.14 10.88 4.27
N ASN A 180 -20.86 11.92 5.06
CA ASN A 180 -20.56 11.78 6.48
C ASN A 180 -21.80 11.56 7.36
N GLU A 181 -23.02 11.81 6.86
CA GLU A 181 -24.22 11.82 7.73
C GLU A 181 -25.15 10.62 7.56
N ASN A 182 -25.18 9.86 6.45
CA ASN A 182 -26.33 8.97 6.20
C ASN A 182 -26.15 7.63 5.47
N ASP A 183 -24.94 7.13 5.14
CA ASP A 183 -24.88 5.91 4.29
C ASP A 183 -24.13 4.70 4.91
N ASN A 184 -24.83 4.02 5.82
CA ASN A 184 -24.49 2.65 6.27
C ASN A 184 -24.91 1.56 5.25
N THR A 185 -25.21 1.90 3.99
CA THR A 185 -25.84 0.97 3.04
C THR A 185 -25.11 0.80 1.70
N ILE A 186 -23.78 0.95 1.66
CA ILE A 186 -23.05 0.51 0.47
C ILE A 186 -22.89 -1.02 0.53
N PRO A 187 -23.47 -1.78 -0.44
CA PRO A 187 -23.33 -3.23 -0.48
C PRO A 187 -21.85 -3.62 -0.59
N LYS A 188 -21.49 -4.72 0.10
CA LYS A 188 -20.18 -5.40 0.23
C LYS A 188 -19.49 -5.81 -1.08
N ILE A 189 -19.88 -5.24 -2.21
CA ILE A 189 -19.29 -5.48 -3.53
C ILE A 189 -18.37 -4.30 -3.82
N ILE A 190 -17.07 -4.58 -3.96
CA ILE A 190 -16.06 -3.60 -4.38
C ILE A 190 -16.44 -3.15 -5.79
N LYS A 191 -17.03 -1.95 -5.91
CA LYS A 191 -17.34 -1.36 -7.21
C LYS A 191 -16.04 -0.93 -7.89
N PRO A 192 -15.94 -1.01 -9.23
CA PRO A 192 -14.79 -0.47 -9.93
C PRO A 192 -14.59 1.01 -9.60
N GLU A 193 -13.34 1.44 -9.48
CA GLU A 193 -12.96 2.81 -9.09
C GLU A 193 -13.42 3.90 -10.07
N ILE A 194 -13.99 3.51 -11.22
CA ILE A 194 -14.65 4.40 -12.17
C ILE A 194 -15.94 5.01 -11.63
N CYS A 195 -16.50 4.45 -10.56
CA CYS A 195 -17.75 4.92 -9.96
C CYS A 195 -17.58 6.13 -9.03
N ASP A 196 -16.38 6.73 -8.95
CA ASP A 196 -16.04 7.92 -8.14
C ASP A 196 -16.44 7.84 -6.65
N VAL A 197 -16.71 6.63 -6.13
CA VAL A 197 -16.97 6.40 -4.71
C VAL A 197 -15.63 6.24 -4.01
N LEU A 198 -15.33 7.16 -3.08
CA LEU A 198 -14.19 7.03 -2.18
C LEU A 198 -14.52 5.98 -1.12
N ILE A 199 -13.76 4.88 -1.10
CA ILE A 199 -13.91 3.77 -0.15
C ILE A 199 -12.65 3.74 0.69
N SER A 200 -12.79 3.77 2.02
CA SER A 200 -11.63 3.73 2.91
C SER A 200 -10.81 2.45 2.71
N THR A 201 -9.50 2.64 2.66
CA THR A 201 -8.52 1.56 2.48
C THR A 201 -8.58 0.54 3.63
N GLU A 202 -9.10 0.94 4.79
CA GLU A 202 -9.35 0.08 5.95
C GLU A 202 -10.18 -1.17 5.59
N LEU A 203 -11.16 -1.02 4.69
CA LEU A 203 -12.02 -2.14 4.26
C LEU A 203 -11.27 -3.19 3.41
N SER A 204 -10.15 -2.81 2.80
CA SER A 204 -9.31 -3.71 1.99
C SER A 204 -8.18 -4.35 2.78
N ARG A 205 -8.01 -3.98 4.05
CA ARG A 205 -6.92 -4.46 4.91
C ARG A 205 -7.16 -5.92 5.30
N ASN A 206 -6.08 -6.70 5.30
CA ASN A 206 -6.12 -8.06 5.82
C ASN A 206 -6.43 -8.06 7.33
N PRO A 207 -7.46 -8.78 7.83
CA PRO A 207 -7.80 -8.81 9.25
C PRO A 207 -6.89 -9.76 10.07
N TRP A 208 -5.60 -9.83 9.76
CA TRP A 208 -4.65 -10.75 10.41
C TRP A 208 -4.56 -10.52 11.93
N ALA A 209 -4.71 -9.28 12.39
CA ALA A 209 -4.67 -8.92 13.81
C ALA A 209 -5.97 -9.22 14.58
N SER A 210 -7.01 -9.75 13.90
CA SER A 210 -8.28 -10.14 14.53
C SER A 210 -8.06 -11.20 15.61
N GLU A 211 -8.82 -11.12 16.70
CA GLU A 211 -8.81 -12.12 17.78
C GLU A 211 -9.05 -13.53 17.25
N GLU A 212 -9.90 -13.69 16.24
CA GLU A 212 -10.18 -14.98 15.60
C GLU A 212 -8.93 -15.56 14.93
N ASN A 213 -8.14 -14.72 14.23
CA ASN A 213 -6.91 -15.14 13.57
C ASN A 213 -5.78 -15.42 14.57
N LYS A 214 -5.67 -14.61 15.64
CA LYS A 214 -4.75 -14.86 16.75
C LYS A 214 -5.07 -16.18 17.45
N ASN A 215 -6.35 -16.45 17.72
CA ASN A 215 -6.82 -17.70 18.32
C ASN A 215 -6.58 -18.89 17.40
N LYS A 216 -6.79 -18.73 16.09
CA LYS A 216 -6.52 -19.79 15.11
C LYS A 216 -5.03 -20.14 15.06
N LYS A 217 -4.14 -19.14 15.06
CA LYS A 217 -2.68 -19.33 15.12
C LYS A 217 -2.24 -20.00 16.43
N LEU A 218 -2.75 -19.52 17.56
CA LEU A 218 -2.49 -20.09 18.89
C LEU A 218 -2.96 -21.54 18.97
N ASN A 219 -4.18 -21.85 18.52
CA ASN A 219 -4.72 -23.21 18.50
C ASN A 219 -3.91 -24.13 17.60
N LEU A 220 -3.45 -23.66 16.45
CA LEU A 220 -2.58 -24.42 15.57
C LEU A 220 -1.24 -24.74 16.25
N GLN A 221 -0.66 -23.78 16.97
CA GLN A 221 0.59 -23.95 17.70
C GLN A 221 0.42 -24.91 18.88
N ILE A 222 -0.64 -24.75 19.68
CA ILE A 222 -0.99 -25.68 20.77
C ILE A 222 -1.22 -27.09 20.22
N SER A 223 -1.89 -27.24 19.08
CA SER A 223 -2.12 -28.55 18.45
C SER A 223 -0.81 -29.21 18.02
N LYS A 224 0.11 -28.45 17.41
CA LYS A 224 1.44 -28.95 17.02
C LYS A 224 2.28 -29.32 18.23
N GLU A 225 2.27 -28.50 19.27
CA GLU A 225 2.95 -28.81 20.53
C GLU A 225 2.40 -30.10 21.14
N LYS A 226 1.07 -30.26 21.23
CA LYS A 226 0.44 -31.49 21.72
C LYS A 226 0.85 -32.73 20.90
N GLN A 227 0.86 -32.63 19.57
CA GLN A 227 1.32 -33.72 18.70
C GLN A 227 2.80 -34.08 18.97
N ASN A 228 3.66 -33.08 19.14
CA ASN A 228 5.07 -33.32 19.48
C ASN A 228 5.23 -34.01 20.83
N TYR A 229 4.44 -33.59 21.84
CA TYR A 229 4.38 -34.25 23.14
C TYR A 229 3.92 -35.72 23.03
N GLU A 230 2.87 -36.00 22.26
CA GLU A 230 2.38 -37.37 22.08
C GLU A 230 3.39 -38.26 21.37
N ILE A 231 4.11 -37.75 20.36
CA ILE A 231 5.16 -38.50 19.66
C ILE A 231 6.29 -38.88 20.63
N ILE A 232 6.74 -37.94 21.45
CA ILE A 232 7.81 -38.18 22.43
C ILE A 232 7.35 -39.15 23.51
N TYR A 233 6.12 -39.01 24.02
CA TYR A 233 5.58 -39.90 25.05
C TYR A 233 5.37 -41.33 24.52
N ASN A 234 4.83 -41.47 23.31
CA ASN A 234 4.69 -42.78 22.66
C ASN A 234 6.05 -43.43 22.40
N PHE A 235 7.06 -42.64 22.05
CA PHE A 235 8.44 -43.13 21.92
C PHE A 235 9.00 -43.62 23.26
N LYS A 236 8.93 -42.80 24.32
CA LYS A 236 9.37 -43.19 25.68
C LYS A 236 8.71 -44.51 26.12
N ARG A 237 7.39 -44.65 25.93
CA ARG A 237 6.64 -45.86 26.29
C ARG A 237 7.04 -47.09 25.48
N THR A 238 7.17 -46.94 24.16
CA THR A 238 7.59 -48.04 23.28
C THR A 238 9.00 -48.50 23.60
N PHE A 239 9.91 -47.54 23.86
CA PHE A 239 11.28 -47.83 24.24
C PHE A 239 11.37 -48.58 25.58
N PHE A 240 10.63 -48.12 26.59
CA PHE A 240 10.60 -48.79 27.89
C PHE A 240 10.11 -50.24 27.79
N ASN A 241 9.03 -50.48 27.03
CA ASN A 241 8.49 -51.82 26.84
C ASN A 241 9.46 -52.78 26.11
N LEU A 242 10.30 -52.26 25.22
CA LEU A 242 11.25 -53.07 24.45
C LEU A 242 12.57 -53.30 25.20
N ASN A 243 13.04 -52.29 25.93
CA ASN A 243 14.39 -52.28 26.51
C ASN A 243 14.41 -52.40 28.05
N ASN A 244 13.25 -52.41 28.72
CA ASN A 244 13.10 -52.43 30.18
C ASN A 244 13.92 -51.34 30.92
N ARG A 245 14.21 -50.25 30.22
CA ARG A 245 14.90 -49.07 30.77
C ARG A 245 14.35 -47.80 30.13
N GLU A 246 14.61 -46.68 30.78
CA GLU A 246 14.30 -45.37 30.20
C GLU A 246 15.26 -45.02 29.04
N ALA A 247 14.72 -44.28 28.08
CA ALA A 247 15.48 -43.79 26.93
C ALA A 247 16.34 -42.60 27.35
N LEU A 248 17.62 -42.60 26.95
CA LEU A 248 18.48 -41.44 27.14
C LEU A 248 18.09 -40.30 26.19
N GLU A 249 18.36 -39.06 26.59
CA GLU A 249 18.05 -37.87 25.78
C GLU A 249 18.69 -37.94 24.39
N SER A 250 19.92 -38.46 24.29
CA SER A 250 20.61 -38.69 23.02
C SER A 250 19.87 -39.69 22.12
N GLU A 251 19.29 -40.75 22.69
CA GLU A 251 18.56 -41.78 21.95
C GLU A 251 17.20 -41.27 21.44
N ILE A 252 16.54 -40.41 22.22
CA ILE A 252 15.29 -39.75 21.83
C ILE A 252 15.57 -38.79 20.67
N VAL A 253 16.63 -37.97 20.77
CA VAL A 253 17.02 -37.03 19.72
C VAL A 253 17.42 -37.79 18.45
N ASP A 254 18.23 -38.84 18.55
CA ASP A 254 18.69 -39.57 17.37
C ASP A 254 17.59 -40.33 16.63
N ASN A 255 16.54 -40.79 17.31
CA ASN A 255 15.42 -41.48 16.67
C ASN A 255 14.31 -40.55 16.19
N LEU A 256 14.19 -39.34 16.77
CA LEU A 256 13.13 -38.38 16.43
C LEU A 256 13.61 -37.19 15.58
N LYS A 257 14.92 -37.04 15.34
CA LYS A 257 15.49 -35.96 14.52
C LYS A 257 14.93 -35.88 13.09
N ASP A 258 14.49 -37.00 12.54
CA ASP A 258 13.91 -37.04 11.18
C ASP A 258 12.45 -36.57 11.15
N LYS A 259 11.79 -36.45 12.32
CA LYS A 259 10.37 -36.08 12.46
C LYS A 259 10.16 -34.72 13.13
N ILE A 260 11.08 -34.30 14.01
CA ILE A 260 10.97 -33.07 14.80
C ILE A 260 12.35 -32.41 14.88
N ASP A 261 12.39 -31.08 14.76
CA ASP A 261 13.62 -30.30 14.97
C ASP A 261 14.23 -30.57 16.34
N THR A 262 15.55 -30.76 16.37
CA THR A 262 16.31 -31.10 17.59
C THR A 262 16.16 -30.07 18.70
N SER A 263 16.03 -28.79 18.35
CA SER A 263 15.81 -27.69 19.30
C SER A 263 14.43 -27.74 19.99
N ILE A 264 13.42 -28.29 19.31
CA ILE A 264 12.06 -28.47 19.84
C ILE A 264 12.02 -29.69 20.75
N ILE A 265 12.69 -30.78 20.37
CA ILE A 265 12.80 -32.00 21.18
C ILE A 265 13.42 -31.68 22.55
N ILE A 266 14.54 -30.95 22.55
CA ILE A 266 15.24 -30.55 23.79
C ILE A 266 14.33 -29.69 24.68
N LYS A 267 13.67 -28.68 24.12
CA LYS A 267 12.71 -27.84 24.88
C LYS A 267 11.54 -28.62 25.46
N VAL A 268 11.03 -29.62 24.73
CA VAL A 268 9.94 -30.47 25.21
C VAL A 268 10.43 -31.39 26.32
N LEU A 269 11.61 -31.99 26.19
CA LEU A 269 12.24 -32.83 27.22
C LEU A 269 12.54 -32.04 28.50
N GLU A 270 13.09 -30.84 28.39
CA GLU A 270 13.30 -29.95 29.54
C GLU A 270 12.00 -29.64 30.27
N LYS A 271 10.91 -29.37 29.55
CA LYS A 271 9.59 -29.17 30.16
C LYS A 271 9.05 -30.44 30.83
N ILE A 272 9.26 -31.62 30.25
CA ILE A 272 8.83 -32.89 30.84
C ILE A 272 9.59 -33.15 32.14
N ASN A 273 10.92 -33.03 32.12
CA ASN A 273 11.77 -33.25 33.30
C ASN A 273 11.47 -32.21 34.40
N LYS A 274 11.15 -30.96 34.03
CA LYS A 274 10.75 -29.92 34.99
C LYS A 274 9.42 -30.24 35.67
N ASN A 275 8.43 -30.73 34.91
CA ASN A 275 7.15 -31.17 35.47
C ASN A 275 7.31 -32.42 36.36
N GLU A 276 8.22 -33.34 36.04
CA GLU A 276 8.52 -34.51 36.89
C GLU A 276 9.16 -34.09 38.23
N ASN A 277 10.09 -33.13 38.21
CA ASN A 277 10.70 -32.57 39.43
C ASN A 277 9.70 -31.79 40.31
N ASP A 278 8.74 -31.08 39.70
CA ASP A 278 7.69 -30.36 40.44
C ASP A 278 6.71 -31.35 41.13
N ILE A 279 6.44 -32.50 40.51
CA ILE A 279 5.61 -33.56 41.12
C ILE A 279 6.34 -34.22 42.30
N GLU A 280 7.64 -34.53 42.16
CA GLU A 280 8.44 -35.11 43.25
C GLU A 280 8.59 -34.16 44.46
N SER A 281 8.73 -32.86 44.22
CA SER A 281 8.80 -31.87 45.30
C SER A 281 7.47 -31.71 46.07
N THR A 282 6.33 -31.81 45.37
CA THR A 282 5.00 -31.74 45.98
C THR A 282 4.68 -33.00 46.81
N ILE A 283 5.11 -34.17 46.35
CA ILE A 283 4.98 -35.44 47.10
C ILE A 283 5.88 -35.42 48.35
N SER A 284 7.07 -34.85 48.25
CA SER A 284 8.01 -34.71 49.37
C SER A 284 7.49 -33.77 50.46
N GLN A 285 6.80 -32.67 50.10
CA GLN A 285 6.16 -31.76 51.05
C GLN A 285 4.95 -32.39 51.75
N ASN A 286 4.11 -33.15 51.04
CA ASN A 286 2.96 -33.85 51.64
C ASN A 286 3.37 -34.98 52.59
N ASN A 287 4.53 -35.62 52.35
CA ASN A 287 5.07 -36.63 53.28
C ASN A 287 5.71 -36.02 54.55
N GLN A 288 6.09 -34.75 54.55
CA GLN A 288 6.56 -34.05 55.76
C GLN A 288 5.40 -33.54 56.64
N ILE A 289 4.21 -33.29 56.08
CA ILE A 289 3.03 -32.81 56.82
C ILE A 289 2.34 -33.95 57.59
N ASN A 290 2.50 -35.21 57.17
CA ASN A 290 1.90 -36.38 57.84
C ASN A 290 2.77 -37.01 58.94
N LEU A 291 3.81 -36.31 59.41
CA LEU A 291 4.73 -36.75 60.47
C LEU A 291 4.68 -35.88 61.75
N PHE A 292 3.64 -35.06 61.91
CA PHE A 292 3.34 -34.34 63.16
C PHE A 292 1.91 -34.63 63.65
#